data_AF-A0A6A4H895-F1
#
_entry.id   AF-A0A6A4H895-F1
#
_cell.length_a   1.000
_cell.length_b   1.000
_cell.length_c   1.000
_cell.angle_alpha   90.00
_cell.angle_beta   90.00
_cell.angle_gamma   90.00
#
_symmetry.space_group_name_H-M   'P 1'
#
loop_
_entity.id
_entity.type
_entity.pdbx_description
1 polymer ?
#
loop_
_entity_poly.entity_id
_entity_poly.type
_entity_poly.pdbx_seq_one_letter_code
_entity_poly.pdbx_strand_id
1 'polypeptide(L)'
;MLFTLFQLFDVIATGLVISNESLSPRISWDTKISSIIPEWEMSDPVASSESTIIDLMSHRTGLPRHDEVYYETQSLSSLISKIKYLRPSAGFRETWQYNNIMYTTLSYIPEVLLKVPFTRYVKEHIFVPLNLTSTTYSADIFVPLNLTSTTYSADIAEESGNLANGFEREGVNKTENVFGMGTPRALPYWSP
;
A
#
# COMPACT_ATOMS: atom_id res chain seq x y z
N MET A 1 15.85 13.84 -2.89
CA MET A 1 15.83 12.47 -2.34
C MET A 1 14.38 12.19 -1.94
N LEU A 2 13.58 11.56 -2.81
CA LEU A 2 12.25 11.06 -2.44
C LEU A 2 12.45 9.62 -1.97
N PHE A 3 12.00 9.34 -0.77
CA PHE A 3 11.87 7.99 -0.25
C PHE A 3 10.45 7.50 -0.56
N THR A 4 10.31 6.24 -0.98
CA THR A 4 9.01 5.59 -1.09
C THR A 4 8.49 5.25 0.31
N LEU A 5 7.76 6.19 0.91
CA LEU A 5 7.21 6.09 2.28
C LEU A 5 5.80 5.49 2.30
N PHE A 6 5.51 4.54 1.40
CA PHE A 6 4.16 3.98 1.20
C PHE A 6 3.54 3.47 2.52
N GLN A 7 4.26 2.59 3.20
CA GLN A 7 3.79 1.99 4.46
C GLN A 7 3.57 2.99 5.59
N LEU A 8 4.36 4.07 5.62
CA LEU A 8 4.21 5.12 6.62
C LEU A 8 2.89 5.86 6.42
N PHE A 9 2.58 6.24 5.17
CA PHE A 9 1.34 6.95 4.87
C PHE A 9 0.10 6.06 5.07
N ASP A 10 0.18 4.75 4.81
CA ASP A 10 -0.91 3.82 5.09
C ASP A 10 -1.27 3.79 6.58
N VAL A 11 -0.26 3.73 7.46
CA VAL A 11 -0.45 3.68 8.92
C VAL A 11 -1.01 5.00 9.42
N ILE A 12 -0.45 6.13 8.99
CA ILE A 12 -0.93 7.45 9.40
C ILE A 12 -2.36 7.68 8.90
N ALA A 13 -2.64 7.40 7.63
CA ALA A 13 -3.98 7.54 7.05
C ALA A 13 -5.00 6.69 7.79
N THR A 14 -4.69 5.41 8.04
CA THR A 14 -5.59 4.54 8.79
C THR A 14 -5.82 5.05 10.22
N GLY A 15 -4.76 5.53 10.89
CA GLY A 15 -4.88 6.16 12.21
C GLY A 15 -5.76 7.41 12.21
N LEU A 16 -5.67 8.22 11.15
CA LEU A 16 -6.53 9.39 10.96
C LEU A 16 -8.00 8.98 10.76
N VAL A 17 -8.27 7.92 9.98
CA VAL A 17 -9.64 7.39 9.82
C VAL A 17 -10.19 6.89 11.16
N ILE A 18 -9.38 6.18 11.96
CA ILE A 18 -9.77 5.71 13.30
C ILE A 18 -10.07 6.90 14.23
N SER A 19 -9.28 7.97 14.14
CA SER A 19 -9.48 9.18 14.95
C SER A 19 -10.67 10.05 14.52
N ASN A 20 -11.28 9.77 13.36
CA ASN A 20 -12.39 10.55 12.84
C ASN A 20 -13.68 10.29 13.64
N GLU A 21 -14.01 11.19 14.56
CA GLU A 21 -15.20 11.07 15.41
C GLU A 21 -16.53 11.12 14.65
N SER A 22 -16.53 11.62 13.41
CA SER A 22 -17.72 11.69 12.56
C SER A 22 -18.02 10.37 11.84
N LEU A 23 -17.08 9.40 11.88
CA LEU A 23 -17.25 8.10 11.25
C LEU A 23 -18.28 7.25 12.02
N SER A 24 -19.25 6.70 11.30
CA SER A 24 -20.26 5.80 11.85
C SER A 24 -20.48 4.59 10.91
N PRO A 25 -20.33 3.35 11.40
CA PRO A 25 -19.87 2.98 12.74
C PRO A 25 -18.40 3.36 12.97
N ARG A 26 -18.03 3.66 14.22
CA ARG A 26 -16.63 3.89 14.56
C ARG A 26 -15.83 2.61 14.39
N ILE A 27 -14.57 2.76 14.00
CA ILE A 27 -13.60 1.68 13.93
C ILE A 27 -12.46 1.93 14.92
N SER A 28 -11.71 0.89 15.24
CA SER A 28 -10.53 0.87 16.10
C SER A 28 -9.47 -0.06 15.51
N TRP A 29 -8.27 -0.06 16.10
CA TRP A 29 -7.18 -0.95 15.69
C TRP A 29 -7.54 -2.44 15.74
N ASP A 30 -8.47 -2.83 16.62
CA ASP A 30 -8.96 -4.20 16.77
C ASP A 30 -10.17 -4.50 15.86
N THR A 31 -10.58 -3.57 15.02
CA THR A 31 -11.69 -3.80 14.08
C THR A 31 -11.29 -4.83 13.03
N LYS A 32 -12.18 -5.81 12.84
CA LYS A 32 -11.99 -6.90 11.87
C LYS A 32 -12.06 -6.38 10.45
N ILE A 33 -11.12 -6.79 9.60
CA ILE A 33 -11.08 -6.35 8.19
C ILE A 33 -12.31 -6.84 7.43
N SER A 34 -12.80 -8.04 7.73
CA SER A 34 -14.04 -8.60 7.17
C SER A 34 -15.30 -7.76 7.46
N SER A 35 -15.28 -6.90 8.50
CA SER A 35 -16.38 -5.98 8.78
C SER A 35 -16.30 -4.66 7.99
N ILE A 36 -15.12 -4.35 7.44
CA ILE A 36 -14.85 -3.12 6.69
C ILE A 36 -14.92 -3.40 5.19
N ILE A 37 -14.18 -4.41 4.72
CA ILE A 37 -13.93 -4.67 3.30
C ILE A 37 -14.72 -5.93 2.87
N PRO A 38 -15.79 -5.79 2.07
CA PRO A 38 -16.64 -6.93 1.67
C PRO A 38 -15.92 -8.02 0.88
N GLU A 39 -14.90 -7.65 0.10
CA GLU A 39 -14.14 -8.58 -0.74
C GLU A 39 -13.05 -9.35 0.04
N TRP A 40 -12.86 -9.03 1.32
CA TRP A 40 -11.84 -9.64 2.16
C TRP A 40 -12.15 -11.10 2.45
N GLU A 41 -11.26 -11.98 2.00
CA GLU A 41 -11.28 -13.39 2.32
C GLU A 41 -9.84 -13.93 2.21
N MET A 42 -9.43 -14.76 3.17
CA MET A 42 -8.14 -15.46 3.16
C MET A 42 -8.32 -16.97 3.05
N SER A 43 -7.32 -17.67 2.52
CA SER A 43 -7.33 -19.14 2.44
C SER A 43 -7.36 -19.82 3.82
N ASP A 44 -6.78 -19.19 4.85
CA ASP A 44 -6.90 -19.63 6.24
C ASP A 44 -8.20 -19.06 6.83
N PRO A 45 -9.16 -19.89 7.27
CA PRO A 45 -10.45 -19.43 7.77
C PRO A 45 -10.34 -18.61 9.06
N VAL A 46 -9.37 -18.91 9.93
CA VAL A 46 -9.14 -18.17 11.18
C VAL A 46 -8.57 -16.80 10.84
N ALA A 47 -7.56 -16.75 9.97
CA ALA A 47 -7.02 -15.47 9.51
C ALA A 47 -8.09 -14.64 8.78
N SER A 48 -8.93 -15.28 7.97
CA SER A 48 -10.03 -14.62 7.25
C SER A 48 -11.02 -13.95 8.19
N SER A 49 -11.44 -14.63 9.27
CA SER A 49 -12.46 -14.11 10.20
C SER A 49 -11.93 -13.23 11.32
N GLU A 50 -10.68 -13.45 11.75
CA GLU A 50 -10.11 -12.79 12.95
C GLU A 50 -9.06 -11.72 12.64
N SER A 51 -8.63 -11.54 11.39
CA SER A 51 -7.68 -10.48 11.04
C SER A 51 -8.25 -9.10 11.34
N THR A 52 -7.51 -8.33 12.11
CA THR A 52 -7.80 -6.94 12.47
C THR A 52 -6.88 -5.96 11.74
N ILE A 53 -7.18 -4.66 11.84
CA ILE A 53 -6.29 -3.60 11.33
C ILE A 53 -4.87 -3.76 11.88
N ILE A 54 -4.72 -4.04 13.18
CA ILE A 54 -3.39 -4.21 13.79
C ILE A 54 -2.68 -5.47 13.28
N ASP A 55 -3.39 -6.55 12.95
CA ASP A 55 -2.78 -7.77 12.41
C ASP A 55 -2.19 -7.55 11.00
N LEU A 56 -2.88 -6.76 10.17
CA LEU A 56 -2.39 -6.37 8.84
C LEU A 56 -1.14 -5.50 8.96
N MET A 57 -1.17 -4.48 9.83
CA MET A 57 -0.03 -3.58 10.06
C MET A 57 1.18 -4.28 10.67
N SER A 58 0.94 -5.25 11.54
CA SER A 58 2.00 -5.99 12.22
C SER A 58 2.48 -7.22 11.47
N HIS A 59 1.97 -7.48 10.26
CA HIS A 59 2.37 -8.62 9.43
C HIS A 59 2.16 -10.00 10.10
N ARG A 60 1.01 -10.18 10.74
CA ARG A 60 0.70 -11.37 11.56
C ARG A 60 -0.42 -12.25 11.01
N THR A 61 -0.71 -12.15 9.71
CA THR A 61 -1.81 -12.89 9.08
C THR A 61 -1.45 -14.32 8.65
N GLY A 62 -0.17 -14.70 8.70
CA GLY A 62 0.33 -16.00 8.21
C GLY A 62 0.50 -16.09 6.68
N LEU A 63 0.13 -15.02 5.96
CA LEU A 63 0.30 -14.92 4.52
C LEU A 63 1.68 -14.33 4.18
N PRO A 64 2.55 -15.09 3.47
CA PRO A 64 3.84 -14.57 3.05
C PRO A 64 3.69 -13.57 1.89
N ARG A 65 4.82 -13.03 1.45
CA ARG A 65 4.91 -12.19 0.25
C ARG A 65 4.47 -12.98 -1.00
N HIS A 66 3.60 -12.36 -1.81
CA HIS A 66 3.12 -12.89 -3.09
C HIS A 66 3.17 -11.79 -4.17
N ASP A 67 4.36 -11.32 -4.55
CA ASP A 67 4.49 -10.14 -5.44
C ASP A 67 3.90 -10.35 -6.84
N GLU A 68 3.87 -11.60 -7.33
CA GLU A 68 3.36 -11.92 -8.67
C GLU A 68 1.84 -11.77 -8.81
N VAL A 69 1.14 -11.45 -7.71
CA VAL A 69 -0.30 -11.14 -7.75
C VAL A 69 -0.58 -9.73 -8.30
N TYR A 70 0.44 -8.87 -8.38
CA TYR A 70 0.30 -7.50 -8.84
C TYR A 70 0.29 -7.41 -10.38
N TYR A 71 -0.70 -6.70 -10.93
CA TYR A 71 -0.82 -6.43 -12.37
C TYR A 71 -1.20 -4.95 -12.61
N GLU A 72 -0.61 -4.31 -13.61
CA GLU A 72 -0.73 -2.85 -13.86
C GLU A 72 -2.19 -2.34 -13.99
N THR A 73 -3.11 -3.18 -14.48
CA THR A 73 -4.49 -2.77 -14.77
C THR A 73 -5.50 -3.19 -13.71
N GLN A 74 -5.07 -3.77 -12.59
CA GLN A 74 -6.02 -4.26 -11.57
C GLN A 74 -6.48 -3.18 -10.60
N SER A 75 -7.75 -3.24 -10.18
CA SER A 75 -8.23 -2.43 -9.06
C SER A 75 -7.82 -3.03 -7.71
N LEU A 76 -7.80 -2.21 -6.65
CA LEU A 76 -7.56 -2.67 -5.27
C LEU A 76 -8.59 -3.72 -4.84
N SER A 77 -9.87 -3.51 -5.13
CA SER A 77 -10.94 -4.49 -4.89
C SER A 77 -10.65 -5.82 -5.59
N SER A 78 -10.21 -5.79 -6.86
CA SER A 78 -9.84 -7.00 -7.60
C SER A 78 -8.64 -7.72 -6.97
N LEU A 79 -7.60 -6.98 -6.56
CA LEU A 79 -6.45 -7.54 -5.86
C LEU A 79 -6.88 -8.23 -4.54
N ILE A 80 -7.68 -7.54 -3.72
CA ILE A 80 -8.14 -8.06 -2.42
C ILE A 80 -8.97 -9.34 -2.62
N SER A 81 -9.86 -9.37 -3.62
CA SER A 81 -10.69 -10.55 -3.92
C SER A 81 -9.90 -11.80 -4.29
N LYS A 82 -8.63 -11.65 -4.71
CA LYS A 82 -7.72 -12.76 -5.06
C LYS A 82 -6.96 -13.29 -3.86
N ILE A 83 -6.93 -12.59 -2.71
CA ILE A 83 -6.17 -12.99 -1.51
C ILE A 83 -6.55 -14.40 -1.05
N LYS A 84 -7.83 -14.78 -1.18
CA LYS A 84 -8.33 -16.11 -0.82
C LYS A 84 -7.67 -17.28 -1.57
N TYR A 85 -7.09 -17.02 -2.74
CA TYR A 85 -6.38 -18.03 -3.52
C TYR A 85 -4.90 -18.14 -3.14
N LEU A 86 -4.39 -17.23 -2.31
CA LEU A 86 -3.00 -17.20 -1.91
C LEU A 86 -2.76 -18.15 -0.73
N ARG A 87 -1.76 -19.02 -0.89
CA ARG A 87 -1.43 -20.03 0.12
C ARG A 87 -0.69 -19.38 1.31
N PRO A 88 -1.13 -19.61 2.56
CA PRO A 88 -0.39 -19.20 3.75
C PRO A 88 0.83 -20.10 3.96
N SER A 89 1.84 -19.57 4.66
CA SER A 89 3.07 -20.32 5.00
C SER A 89 3.22 -20.58 6.50
N ALA A 90 2.37 -19.95 7.31
CA ALA A 90 2.28 -20.12 8.75
C ALA A 90 0.83 -19.89 9.19
N GLY A 91 0.50 -20.31 10.41
CA GLY A 91 -0.79 -20.06 11.02
C GLY A 91 -0.99 -18.59 11.40
N PHE A 92 -2.26 -18.21 11.60
CA PHE A 92 -2.63 -16.88 12.06
C PHE A 92 -1.91 -16.50 13.37
N ARG A 93 -1.25 -15.34 13.37
CA ARG A 93 -0.44 -14.78 14.49
C ARG A 93 0.74 -15.64 14.96
N GLU A 94 1.08 -16.71 14.24
CA GLU A 94 2.17 -17.63 14.60
C GLU A 94 3.55 -17.00 14.38
N THR A 95 3.76 -16.38 13.22
CA THR A 95 5.03 -15.72 12.87
C THR A 95 4.81 -14.37 12.21
N TRP A 96 5.77 -13.47 12.40
CA TRP A 96 5.85 -12.22 11.66
C TRP A 96 6.35 -12.50 10.24
N GLN A 97 5.65 -12.02 9.22
CA GLN A 97 6.01 -12.21 7.81
C GLN A 97 5.66 -10.98 6.98
N TYR A 98 6.69 -10.19 6.61
CA TYR A 98 6.51 -8.99 5.80
C TYR A 98 5.69 -9.27 4.52
N ASN A 99 4.63 -8.50 4.33
CA ASN A 99 3.69 -8.66 3.23
C ASN A 99 3.09 -7.31 2.82
N ASN A 100 3.37 -6.88 1.59
CA ASN A 100 2.87 -5.63 1.03
C ASN A 100 1.36 -5.64 0.79
N ILE A 101 0.77 -6.81 0.50
CA ILE A 101 -0.67 -6.94 0.20
C ILE A 101 -1.51 -6.46 1.39
N MET A 102 -1.04 -6.69 2.62
CA MET A 102 -1.72 -6.23 3.83
C MET A 102 -1.77 -4.70 3.91
N TYR A 103 -0.68 -4.02 3.55
CA TYR A 103 -0.62 -2.56 3.49
C TYR A 103 -1.47 -2.00 2.33
N THR A 104 -1.40 -2.62 1.16
CA THR A 104 -2.30 -2.31 0.03
C THR A 104 -3.78 -2.50 0.39
N THR A 105 -4.10 -3.47 1.26
CA THR A 105 -5.46 -3.66 1.77
C THR A 105 -5.88 -2.52 2.71
N LEU A 106 -4.98 -2.07 3.59
CA LEU A 106 -5.22 -0.94 4.50
C LEU A 106 -5.45 0.38 3.74
N SER A 107 -4.73 0.61 2.64
CA SER A 107 -4.93 1.81 1.82
C SER A 107 -6.34 1.90 1.21
N TYR A 108 -7.09 0.79 1.14
CA TYR A 108 -8.46 0.78 0.64
C TYR A 108 -9.50 1.27 1.68
N ILE A 109 -9.15 1.34 2.97
CA ILE A 109 -10.08 1.70 4.05
C ILE A 109 -10.76 3.08 3.83
N PRO A 110 -10.05 4.18 3.50
CA PRO A 110 -10.69 5.46 3.25
C PRO A 110 -11.69 5.43 2.09
N GLU A 111 -11.39 4.66 1.04
CA GLU A 111 -12.28 4.54 -0.11
C GLU A 111 -13.56 3.77 0.25
N VAL A 112 -13.43 2.71 1.04
CA VAL A 112 -14.58 1.91 1.46
C VAL A 112 -15.49 2.68 2.43
N LEU A 113 -14.91 3.31 3.45
CA LEU A 113 -15.67 3.94 4.54
C LEU A 113 -16.10 5.38 4.24
N LEU A 114 -15.25 6.16 3.56
CA LEU A 114 -15.48 7.58 3.34
C LEU A 114 -15.82 7.91 1.88
N LYS A 115 -15.70 6.94 0.96
CA LYS A 115 -15.87 7.14 -0.50
C LYS A 115 -14.89 8.17 -1.07
N VAL A 116 -13.71 8.28 -0.46
CA VAL A 116 -12.63 9.18 -0.88
C VAL A 116 -11.43 8.33 -1.31
N PRO A 117 -10.87 8.56 -2.52
CA PRO A 117 -9.65 7.87 -2.95
C PRO A 117 -8.51 8.07 -1.95
N PHE A 118 -7.71 7.03 -1.71
CA PHE A 118 -6.61 7.07 -0.74
C PHE A 118 -5.65 8.26 -0.95
N THR A 119 -5.26 8.50 -2.20
CA THR A 119 -4.34 9.58 -2.58
C THR A 119 -4.88 10.96 -2.21
N ARG A 120 -6.19 11.15 -2.41
CA ARG A 120 -6.89 12.38 -2.02
C ARG A 120 -6.95 12.51 -0.49
N TYR A 121 -7.27 11.42 0.21
CA TYR A 121 -7.32 11.40 1.67
C TYR A 121 -5.97 11.76 2.30
N VAL A 122 -4.88 11.14 1.85
CA VAL A 122 -3.51 11.45 2.29
C VAL A 122 -3.16 12.91 2.00
N LYS A 123 -3.53 13.44 0.83
CA LYS A 123 -3.27 14.84 0.48
C LYS A 123 -3.97 15.79 1.45
N GLU A 124 -5.27 15.62 1.64
CA GLU A 124 -6.11 16.52 2.43
C GLU A 124 -5.75 16.48 3.93
N HIS A 125 -5.37 15.31 4.45
CA HIS A 125 -5.15 15.13 5.87
C HIS A 125 -3.68 15.06 6.31
N ILE A 126 -2.73 14.86 5.39
CA ILE A 126 -1.30 14.77 5.70
C ILE A 126 -0.51 15.83 4.94
N PHE A 127 -0.60 15.88 3.60
CA PHE A 127 0.30 16.73 2.83
C PHE A 127 -0.01 18.22 2.99
N VAL A 128 -1.29 18.60 2.86
CA VAL A 128 -1.71 20.00 2.97
C VAL A 128 -1.48 20.55 4.39
N PRO A 129 -1.87 19.87 5.48
CA PRO A 129 -1.64 20.37 6.84
C PRO A 129 -0.15 20.50 7.21
N LEU A 130 0.71 19.65 6.64
CA LEU A 130 2.15 19.65 6.90
C LEU A 130 2.95 20.45 5.84
N ASN A 131 2.27 21.10 4.89
CA ASN A 131 2.90 21.85 3.79
C ASN A 131 3.95 21.03 2.99
N LEU A 132 3.66 19.75 2.76
CA LEU A 132 4.53 18.84 1.99
C LEU A 132 4.34 19.04 0.48
N THR A 133 4.96 20.07 -0.07
CA THR A 133 4.80 20.47 -1.50
C THR A 133 5.69 19.70 -2.48
N SER A 134 6.71 19.00 -1.99
CA SER A 134 7.64 18.19 -2.80
C SER A 134 7.38 16.69 -2.69
N THR A 135 6.24 16.28 -2.10
CA THR A 135 5.83 14.88 -1.98
C THR A 135 4.72 14.59 -2.98
N THR A 136 4.94 13.62 -3.85
CA THR A 136 3.99 13.20 -4.87
C THR A 136 3.50 11.77 -4.61
N TYR A 137 2.41 11.39 -5.26
CA TYR A 137 1.93 10.02 -5.28
C TYR A 137 1.84 9.61 -6.75
N SER A 138 2.74 8.74 -7.22
CA SER A 138 2.65 8.21 -8.58
C SER A 138 1.42 7.29 -8.65
N ALA A 139 0.43 7.71 -9.42
CA ALA A 139 -0.81 6.97 -9.65
C ALA A 139 -0.65 5.89 -10.73
N ASP A 140 0.51 5.81 -11.38
CA ASP A 140 0.73 4.99 -12.58
C ASP A 140 0.74 3.48 -12.33
N ILE A 141 0.59 3.05 -11.08
CA ILE A 141 0.66 1.64 -10.74
C ILE A 141 -0.75 1.00 -10.60
N PHE A 142 -1.85 1.73 -10.31
CA PHE A 142 -3.13 1.04 -9.99
C PHE A 142 -4.48 1.76 -10.23
N VAL A 143 -4.62 2.68 -11.21
CA VAL A 143 -5.94 3.32 -11.43
C VAL A 143 -6.30 3.51 -12.92
N PRO A 144 -7.36 2.84 -13.46
CA PRO A 144 -7.92 3.15 -14.78
C PRO A 144 -8.95 4.30 -14.74
N LEU A 145 -9.18 4.90 -13.57
CA LEU A 145 -9.96 6.13 -13.47
C LEU A 145 -9.07 7.30 -13.90
N ASN A 146 -9.57 8.06 -14.86
CA ASN A 146 -8.98 9.25 -15.50
C ASN A 146 -8.76 10.41 -14.48
N LEU A 147 -7.99 10.16 -13.42
CA LEU A 147 -7.61 11.05 -12.33
C LEU A 147 -6.26 11.74 -12.62
N THR A 148 -5.98 11.95 -13.91
CA THR A 148 -4.86 12.75 -14.44
C THR A 148 -4.90 14.23 -14.02
N SER A 149 -5.90 14.66 -13.23
CA SER A 149 -6.00 16.04 -12.71
C SER A 149 -5.86 16.16 -11.18
N THR A 150 -5.27 15.17 -10.51
CA THR A 150 -4.66 15.48 -9.21
C THR A 150 -3.27 16.05 -9.47
N THR A 151 -2.98 17.23 -8.93
CA THR A 151 -1.79 18.07 -9.17
C THR A 151 -0.42 17.42 -8.86
N TYR A 152 -0.35 16.09 -8.74
CA TYR A 152 0.79 15.33 -8.23
C TYR A 152 0.91 13.92 -8.87
N SER A 153 0.43 13.72 -10.12
CA SER A 153 0.79 12.53 -10.91
C SER A 153 2.29 12.56 -11.25
N ALA A 154 2.87 11.43 -11.68
CA ALA A 154 4.27 11.41 -12.13
C ALA A 154 4.49 12.45 -13.25
N ASP A 155 3.51 12.63 -14.14
CA ASP A 155 3.55 13.62 -15.21
C ASP A 155 3.79 15.05 -14.69
N ILE A 156 3.15 15.44 -13.58
CA ILE A 156 3.32 16.78 -13.00
C ILE A 156 4.68 16.90 -12.29
N ALA A 157 5.15 15.81 -11.67
CA ALA A 157 6.50 15.77 -11.13
C ALA A 157 7.55 15.92 -12.24
N GLU A 158 7.32 15.29 -13.39
CA GLU A 158 8.14 15.37 -14.60
C GLU A 158 8.13 16.77 -15.21
N GLU A 159 6.95 17.37 -15.38
CA GLU A 159 6.81 18.75 -15.85
C GLU A 159 7.51 19.77 -14.92
N SER A 160 7.47 19.54 -13.61
CA SER A 160 8.08 20.44 -12.62
C SER A 160 9.60 20.28 -12.48
N GLY A 161 10.18 19.19 -12.98
CA GLY A 161 11.60 18.85 -12.82
C GLY A 161 12.02 18.48 -11.39
N ASN A 162 11.10 18.45 -10.42
CA ASN A 162 11.38 18.12 -9.02
C ASN A 162 11.36 16.60 -8.78
N LEU A 163 12.24 15.90 -9.50
CA LEU A 163 12.31 14.45 -9.50
C LEU A 163 13.37 13.95 -8.52
N ALA A 164 13.13 12.79 -7.92
CA ALA A 164 14.13 12.14 -7.08
C ALA A 164 14.82 11.00 -7.77
N ASN A 165 16.11 10.92 -7.49
CA ASN A 165 16.91 9.74 -7.74
C ASN A 165 16.43 8.57 -6.87
N GLY A 166 16.27 7.41 -7.47
CA GLY A 166 16.05 6.14 -6.79
C GLY A 166 17.35 5.55 -6.25
N PHE A 167 17.26 4.36 -5.67
CA PHE A 167 18.42 3.55 -5.28
C PHE A 167 18.23 2.13 -5.80
N GLU A 168 19.28 1.55 -6.34
CA GLU A 168 19.29 0.13 -6.70
C GLU A 168 20.60 -0.57 -6.33
N ARG A 169 20.65 -1.87 -6.60
CA ARG A 169 21.86 -2.69 -6.50
C ARG A 169 22.43 -2.92 -7.89
N GLU A 170 23.61 -2.40 -8.16
CA GLU A 170 24.36 -2.64 -9.39
C GLU A 170 25.09 -3.99 -9.33
N GLY A 171 25.23 -4.66 -10.48
CA GLY A 171 25.96 -5.91 -10.61
C GLY A 171 25.23 -7.17 -10.15
N VAL A 172 23.91 -7.11 -9.89
CA VAL A 172 23.10 -8.28 -9.50
C VAL A 172 22.45 -8.92 -10.72
N ASN A 173 22.83 -10.16 -11.03
CA ASN A 173 22.08 -10.99 -11.98
C ASN A 173 20.82 -11.54 -11.32
N LYS A 174 19.69 -10.85 -11.51
CA LYS A 174 18.40 -11.21 -10.92
C LYS A 174 17.84 -12.54 -11.45
N THR A 175 18.28 -13.00 -12.62
CA THR A 175 17.82 -14.27 -13.19
C THR A 175 18.51 -15.47 -12.54
N GLU A 176 19.76 -15.31 -12.12
CA GLU A 176 20.53 -16.37 -11.46
C GLU A 176 20.39 -16.34 -9.93
N ASN A 177 20.33 -15.14 -9.34
CA ASN A 177 20.20 -14.97 -7.89
C ASN A 177 19.60 -13.61 -7.52
N VAL A 178 18.29 -13.60 -7.25
CA VAL A 178 17.53 -12.41 -6.82
C VAL A 178 18.03 -11.81 -5.49
N PHE A 179 18.75 -12.58 -4.67
CA PHE A 179 19.31 -12.17 -3.38
C PHE A 179 20.80 -11.81 -3.45
N GLY A 180 21.40 -11.77 -4.64
CA GLY A 180 22.81 -11.36 -4.80
C GLY A 180 23.12 -10.02 -4.13
N MET A 181 24.23 -9.95 -3.40
CA MET A 181 24.72 -8.72 -2.80
C MET A 181 25.40 -7.88 -3.89
N GLY A 182 24.64 -6.95 -4.47
CA GLY A 182 25.19 -5.92 -5.38
C GLY A 182 25.65 -4.67 -4.64
N THR A 183 26.20 -3.73 -5.39
CA THR A 183 26.66 -2.44 -4.83
C THR A 183 25.50 -1.44 -4.83
N PRO A 184 25.16 -0.80 -3.69
CA PRO A 184 24.16 0.27 -3.68
C PRO A 184 24.62 1.43 -4.57
N ARG A 185 23.79 1.81 -5.54
CA ARG A 185 23.99 3.02 -6.36
C ARG A 185 22.74 3.88 -6.35
N ALA A 186 22.95 5.19 -6.38
CA ALA A 186 21.88 6.12 -6.68
C ALA A 186 21.55 6.02 -8.17
N LEU A 187 20.29 5.75 -8.48
CA LEU A 187 19.76 5.81 -9.84
C LEU A 187 19.26 7.22 -10.10
N PRO A 188 19.85 7.97 -11.04
CA PRO A 188 19.21 9.17 -11.55
C PRO A 188 17.80 8.82 -12.03
N TYR A 189 16.81 9.69 -11.79
CA TYR A 189 15.46 9.51 -12.33
C TYR A 189 15.57 9.40 -13.86
N TRP A 190 15.44 8.16 -14.36
CA TRP A 190 15.59 7.71 -15.76
C TRP A 190 16.90 8.12 -16.45
N SER A 191 17.96 7.32 -16.29
CA SER A 191 18.90 7.12 -17.40
C SER A 191 18.45 5.86 -18.15
N PRO A 192 18.14 5.92 -19.45
CA PRO A 192 17.85 4.71 -20.22
C PRO A 192 19.02 3.72 -20.21
#